data_AF-H6N9I0-F1
#
_entry.id   AF-H6N9I0-F1
#
_cell.length_a   1.000
_cell.length_b   1.000
_cell.length_c   1.000
_cell.angle_alpha   90.00
_cell.angle_beta   90.00
_cell.angle_gamma   90.00
#
_symmetry.space_group_name_H-M   'P 1'
#
loop_
_entity.id
_entity.type
_entity.pdbx_description
1 polymer ?
#
loop_
_entity_poly.entity_id
_entity_poly.type
_entity_poly.pdbx_seq_one_letter_code
_entity_poly.pdbx_strand_id
1 'polypeptide(L)'
;MSSRTLGLHHLLKTLILLGFAVYIAYLVRSELILLYIAPRMVDYVKWSALVLYAVAAYQLYLAIRMFRGSSAEDCGCDHDHTPSRSLLKNTVVYGLFALPLALGFLLPDASMGSSLADKKGMNLSSASAVKESRAEAGADRAALPAPSPEAAPPSAGTGTGTPDSAASPAAPDPAAGTGDALDALFPADKFTQHYAKQAKELYNQKLITIREDLYMETLTTLDLYLDQFVGRKLQLTGFVYRQDEMTPKQFVVGRFSIQCCSADAAPFGVLAEYARAETLAADSWVTVTGTIRKTKFNDMDIMQLQVEKVEKAEPAKTPYVYPNAEFGN
;
A
#
# COMPACT_ATOMS: atom_id res chain seq x y z
N MET A 1 23.88 42.39 -11.35
CA MET A 1 23.22 41.76 -12.52
C MET A 1 22.34 42.81 -13.19
N SER A 2 22.16 42.77 -14.51
CA SER A 2 21.25 43.70 -15.21
C SER A 2 19.79 43.44 -14.80
N SER A 3 18.95 44.47 -14.75
CA SER A 3 17.49 44.34 -14.52
C SER A 3 16.84 43.33 -15.47
N ARG A 4 17.34 43.24 -16.72
CA ARG A 4 16.90 42.24 -17.71
C ARG A 4 17.27 40.81 -17.33
N THR A 5 18.48 40.60 -16.81
CA THR A 5 18.92 39.27 -16.36
C THR A 5 18.13 38.81 -15.14
N LEU A 6 17.85 39.72 -14.20
CA LEU A 6 17.00 39.41 -13.05
C LEU A 6 15.56 39.10 -13.50
N GLY A 7 15.00 39.91 -14.41
CA GLY A 7 13.71 39.64 -15.07
C GLY A 7 13.62 38.25 -15.70
N LEU A 8 14.68 37.79 -16.37
CA LEU A 8 14.76 36.45 -16.96
C LEU A 8 14.69 35.34 -15.90
N HIS A 9 15.35 35.52 -14.75
CA HIS A 9 15.29 34.56 -13.64
C HIS A 9 13.89 34.45 -13.04
N HIS A 10 13.19 35.58 -12.88
CA HIS A 10 11.80 35.58 -12.41
C HIS A 10 10.87 34.91 -13.43
N LEU A 11 11.07 35.17 -14.73
CA LEU A 11 10.31 34.51 -15.79
C LEU A 11 10.55 33.00 -15.82
N LEU A 12 11.80 32.54 -15.65
CA LEU A 12 12.12 31.12 -15.58
C LEU A 12 11.48 30.45 -14.35
N LYS A 13 11.52 31.11 -13.18
CA LYS A 13 10.82 30.65 -11.97
C LYS A 13 9.31 30.53 -12.21
N THR A 14 8.70 31.54 -12.86
CA THR A 14 7.28 31.49 -13.26
C THR A 14 6.98 30.29 -14.14
N LEU A 15 7.77 30.04 -15.20
CA LEU A 15 7.52 28.93 -16.12
C LEU A 15 7.56 27.57 -15.40
N ILE A 16 8.55 27.36 -14.51
CA ILE A 16 8.67 26.11 -13.75
C ILE A 16 7.51 25.95 -12.77
N LEU A 17 7.20 26.97 -11.96
CA LEU A 17 6.14 26.90 -10.95
C LEU A 17 4.76 26.76 -11.58
N LEU A 18 4.48 27.52 -12.64
CA LEU A 18 3.26 27.40 -13.40
C LEU A 18 3.16 26.04 -14.07
N GLY A 19 4.28 25.52 -14.60
CA GLY A 19 4.35 24.19 -15.17
C GLY A 19 3.94 23.10 -14.17
N PHE A 20 4.47 23.12 -12.95
CA PHE A 20 4.04 22.20 -11.88
C PHE A 20 2.56 22.37 -11.52
N ALA A 21 2.08 23.61 -11.35
CA ALA A 21 0.68 23.87 -11.04
C ALA A 21 -0.26 23.34 -12.13
N VAL A 22 0.07 23.56 -13.40
CA VAL A 22 -0.68 23.05 -14.57
C VAL A 22 -0.60 21.53 -14.65
N TYR A 23 0.58 20.93 -14.41
CA TYR A 23 0.74 19.48 -14.42
C TYR A 23 -0.09 18.80 -13.34
N ILE A 24 -0.09 19.33 -12.12
CA ILE A 24 -0.95 18.82 -11.04
C ILE A 24 -2.43 18.98 -11.41
N ALA A 25 -2.83 20.14 -11.95
CA ALA A 25 -4.21 20.35 -12.40
C ALA A 25 -4.61 19.38 -13.52
N TYR A 26 -3.70 19.06 -14.43
CA TYR A 26 -3.88 18.03 -15.45
C TYR A 26 -4.12 16.66 -14.82
N LEU A 27 -3.24 16.20 -13.92
CA LEU A 27 -3.36 14.89 -13.24
C LEU A 27 -4.64 14.77 -12.41
N VAL A 28 -5.07 15.84 -11.75
CA VAL A 28 -6.32 15.86 -10.99
C VAL A 28 -7.52 15.76 -11.94
N ARG A 29 -7.52 16.50 -13.05
CA ARG A 29 -8.64 16.53 -14.00
C ARG A 29 -8.78 15.21 -14.77
N SER A 30 -7.66 14.53 -15.04
CA SER A 30 -7.64 13.24 -15.73
C SER A 30 -7.83 12.04 -14.81
N GLU A 31 -7.99 12.25 -13.49
CA GLU A 31 -8.02 11.20 -12.45
C GLU A 31 -6.73 10.35 -12.38
N LEU A 32 -5.69 10.72 -13.15
CA LEU A 32 -4.39 10.03 -13.16
C LEU A 32 -3.59 10.26 -11.88
N ILE A 33 -3.94 11.27 -11.09
CA ILE A 33 -3.29 11.54 -9.80
C ILE A 33 -3.31 10.32 -8.86
N LEU A 34 -4.33 9.46 -8.98
CA LEU A 34 -4.49 8.24 -8.18
C LEU A 34 -3.48 7.13 -8.56
N LEU A 35 -2.74 7.29 -9.66
CA LEU A 35 -1.60 6.44 -10.01
C LEU A 35 -0.34 6.78 -9.21
N TYR A 36 -0.30 7.94 -8.56
CA TYR A 36 0.89 8.46 -7.89
C TYR A 36 0.70 8.65 -6.38
N ILE A 37 -0.50 9.03 -5.92
CA ILE A 37 -0.77 9.33 -4.51
C ILE A 37 -2.07 8.72 -4.01
N ALA A 38 -2.14 8.51 -2.70
CA ALA A 38 -3.36 8.04 -2.05
C ALA A 38 -4.49 9.10 -2.11
N PRO A 39 -5.77 8.70 -2.21
CA PRO A 39 -6.92 9.62 -2.28
C PRO A 39 -6.93 10.69 -1.18
N ARG A 40 -6.57 10.30 0.05
CA ARG A 40 -6.50 11.21 1.21
C ARG A 40 -5.47 12.33 1.05
N MET A 41 -4.49 12.16 0.17
CA MET A 41 -3.44 13.15 -0.08
C MET A 41 -3.80 14.13 -1.19
N VAL A 42 -4.82 13.84 -2.00
CA VAL A 42 -5.18 14.61 -3.19
C VAL A 42 -5.55 16.04 -2.86
N ASP A 43 -6.28 16.27 -1.78
CA ASP A 43 -6.71 17.62 -1.42
C ASP A 43 -5.55 18.51 -0.97
N TYR A 44 -4.57 17.97 -0.24
CA TYR A 44 -3.34 18.70 0.08
C TYR A 44 -2.57 19.09 -1.20
N VAL A 45 -2.51 18.18 -2.17
CA VAL A 45 -1.83 18.43 -3.44
C VAL A 45 -2.57 19.49 -4.27
N LYS A 46 -3.92 19.50 -4.28
CA LYS A 46 -4.71 20.58 -4.91
C LYS A 46 -4.40 21.94 -4.28
N TRP A 47 -4.36 22.02 -2.95
CA TRP A 47 -3.99 23.27 -2.26
C TRP A 47 -2.56 23.70 -2.58
N SER A 48 -1.62 22.76 -2.67
CA SER A 48 -0.25 23.06 -3.09
C SER A 48 -0.18 23.65 -4.50
N ALA A 49 -0.97 23.12 -5.44
CA ALA A 49 -1.02 23.66 -6.80
C ALA A 49 -1.57 25.09 -6.85
N LEU A 50 -2.56 25.41 -6.01
CA LEU A 50 -3.09 26.76 -5.87
C LEU A 50 -2.03 27.74 -5.33
N VAL A 51 -1.28 27.33 -4.32
CA VAL A 51 -0.17 28.13 -3.77
C VAL A 51 0.93 28.32 -4.81
N LEU A 52 1.34 27.26 -5.52
CA LEU A 52 2.33 27.34 -6.59
C LEU A 52 1.88 28.30 -7.71
N TYR A 53 0.60 28.27 -8.07
CA TYR A 53 0.02 29.21 -9.04
C TYR A 53 0.08 30.67 -8.55
N ALA A 54 -0.30 30.93 -7.30
CA ALA A 54 -0.24 32.27 -6.72
C ALA A 54 1.20 32.81 -6.70
N VAL A 55 2.17 31.98 -6.30
CA VAL A 55 3.59 32.35 -6.33
C VAL A 55 4.06 32.58 -7.77
N ALA A 56 3.65 31.74 -8.73
CA ALA A 56 4.00 31.93 -10.15
C ALA A 56 3.48 33.25 -10.71
N ALA A 57 2.24 33.63 -10.37
CA ALA A 57 1.63 34.90 -10.76
C ALA A 57 2.36 36.11 -10.15
N TYR A 58 2.77 36.02 -8.88
CA TYR A 58 3.57 37.05 -8.24
C TYR A 58 4.97 37.18 -8.88
N GLN A 59 5.64 36.05 -9.16
CA GLN A 59 6.93 36.05 -9.87
C GLN A 59 6.81 36.64 -11.28
N LEU A 60 5.68 36.41 -11.97
CA LEU A 60 5.40 36.98 -13.29
C LEU A 60 5.21 38.50 -13.19
N TYR A 61 4.49 38.97 -12.18
CA TYR A 61 4.34 40.40 -11.91
C TYR A 61 5.70 41.08 -11.69
N LEU A 62 6.58 40.48 -10.88
CA LEU A 62 7.95 40.98 -10.68
C LEU A 62 8.75 41.00 -11.98
N ALA A 63 8.68 39.93 -12.78
CA ALA A 63 9.36 39.87 -14.08
C ALA A 63 8.91 41.02 -15.00
N ILE A 64 7.60 41.25 -15.13
CA ILE A 64 7.02 42.33 -15.95
C ILE A 64 7.47 43.70 -15.43
N ARG A 65 7.47 43.93 -14.11
CA ARG A 65 7.90 45.19 -13.50
C ARG A 65 9.37 45.50 -13.83
N MET A 66 10.26 44.51 -13.74
CA MET A 66 11.67 44.68 -14.05
C MET A 66 11.94 44.90 -15.54
N PHE A 67 11.20 44.23 -16.42
CA PHE A 67 11.30 44.48 -17.86
C PHE A 67 10.79 45.86 -18.27
N ARG A 68 9.83 46.42 -17.52
CA ARG A 68 9.32 47.79 -17.70
C ARG A 68 10.22 48.90 -17.11
N GLY A 69 11.38 48.54 -16.54
CA GLY A 69 12.37 49.51 -16.07
C GLY A 69 12.06 50.16 -14.73
N SER A 70 11.05 49.69 -14.00
CA SER A 70 10.79 50.15 -12.63
C SER A 70 11.73 49.41 -11.68
N SER A 71 12.77 50.11 -11.20
CA SER A 71 13.61 49.61 -10.10
C SER A 71 12.73 49.28 -8.90
N ALA A 72 12.66 48.02 -8.51
CA ALA A 72 12.00 47.65 -7.27
C ALA A 72 12.91 48.11 -6.12
N GLU A 73 12.43 49.05 -5.31
CA GLU A 73 12.86 49.12 -3.91
C GLU A 73 12.64 47.75 -3.29
N ASP A 74 13.67 47.22 -2.63
CA ASP A 74 13.64 45.96 -1.90
C ASP A 74 12.48 46.02 -0.90
N CYS A 75 11.36 45.35 -1.20
CA CYS A 75 10.44 44.95 -0.16
C CYS A 75 11.23 43.96 0.71
N GLY A 76 11.69 44.44 1.87
CA GLY A 76 12.58 43.76 2.83
C GLY A 76 12.00 42.50 3.47
N CYS A 77 11.55 41.56 2.65
CA CYS A 77 11.41 40.16 3.04
C CYS A 77 12.75 39.49 2.71
N ASP A 78 13.60 39.44 3.73
CA ASP A 78 14.92 38.80 3.75
C ASP A 78 14.84 37.31 3.38
N HIS A 79 14.87 37.01 2.08
CA HIS A 79 15.02 35.66 1.57
C HIS A 79 16.11 35.66 0.50
N ASP A 80 17.25 35.07 0.89
CA ASP A 80 18.51 34.95 0.18
C ASP A 80 18.37 34.09 -1.10
N HIS A 81 17.65 34.62 -2.10
CA HIS A 81 17.37 33.96 -3.39
C HIS A 81 17.88 34.79 -4.56
N THR A 82 18.94 35.57 -4.33
CA THR A 82 19.62 36.27 -5.41
C THR A 82 20.29 35.24 -6.33
N PRO A 83 19.98 35.25 -7.65
CA PRO A 83 20.56 34.27 -8.57
C PRO A 83 22.09 34.42 -8.60
N SER A 84 22.79 33.29 -8.66
CA SER A 84 24.24 33.33 -8.73
C SER A 84 24.71 33.95 -10.04
N ARG A 85 25.89 34.59 -10.04
CA ARG A 85 26.51 35.09 -11.29
C ARG A 85 26.99 33.96 -12.22
N SER A 86 27.01 32.71 -11.73
CA SER A 86 27.50 31.54 -12.48
C SER A 86 26.38 30.89 -13.26
N LEU A 87 26.54 30.79 -14.59
CA LEU A 87 25.59 30.11 -15.47
C LEU A 87 25.44 28.63 -15.09
N LEU A 88 26.54 27.93 -14.82
CA LEU A 88 26.52 26.51 -14.45
C LEU A 88 25.68 26.25 -13.20
N LYS A 89 25.87 27.05 -12.14
CA LYS A 89 25.09 26.92 -10.90
C LYS A 89 23.60 27.13 -11.16
N ASN A 90 23.25 28.14 -11.95
CA ASN A 90 21.87 28.41 -12.30
C ASN A 90 21.27 27.26 -13.13
N THR A 91 21.99 26.74 -14.12
CA THR A 91 21.55 25.58 -14.92
C THR A 91 21.30 24.35 -14.06
N VAL A 92 22.20 24.05 -13.10
CA VAL A 92 22.01 22.91 -12.18
C VAL A 92 20.78 23.10 -11.30
N VAL A 93 20.59 24.28 -10.72
CA VAL A 93 19.46 24.58 -9.83
C VAL A 93 18.13 24.52 -10.59
N TYR A 94 18.02 25.20 -11.74
CA TYR A 94 16.78 25.16 -12.52
C TYR A 94 16.55 23.79 -13.15
N GLY A 95 17.62 23.11 -13.56
CA GLY A 95 17.57 21.74 -14.07
C GLY A 95 16.99 20.77 -13.05
N LEU A 96 17.32 20.91 -11.77
CA LEU A 96 16.78 20.08 -10.69
C LEU A 96 15.25 20.11 -10.61
N PHE A 97 14.61 21.23 -10.95
CA PHE A 97 13.14 21.37 -10.95
C PHE A 97 12.52 21.15 -12.33
N ALA A 98 13.19 21.58 -13.40
CA ALA A 98 12.70 21.42 -14.77
C ALA A 98 12.74 19.96 -15.23
N LEU A 99 13.71 19.16 -14.76
CA LEU A 99 13.85 17.76 -15.16
C LEU A 99 12.68 16.89 -14.68
N PRO A 100 12.29 16.86 -13.38
CA PRO A 100 11.12 16.10 -12.95
C PRO A 100 9.83 16.54 -13.65
N LEU A 101 9.67 17.84 -13.88
CA LEU A 101 8.52 18.39 -14.61
C LEU A 101 8.47 17.89 -16.06
N ALA A 102 9.61 17.96 -16.77
CA ALA A 102 9.71 17.44 -18.13
C ALA A 102 9.44 15.93 -18.15
N LEU A 103 10.05 15.15 -17.25
CA LEU A 103 9.80 13.70 -17.16
C LEU A 103 8.31 13.39 -16.93
N GLY A 104 7.63 14.16 -16.08
CA GLY A 104 6.20 13.99 -15.85
C GLY A 104 5.32 14.20 -17.10
N PHE A 105 5.72 15.07 -18.02
CA PHE A 105 5.00 15.28 -19.29
C PHE A 105 5.46 14.36 -20.42
N LEU A 106 6.70 13.87 -20.38
CA LEU A 106 7.28 13.05 -21.44
C LEU A 106 7.02 11.54 -21.26
N LEU A 107 6.93 11.08 -20.01
CA LEU A 107 6.73 9.66 -19.72
C LEU A 107 5.24 9.30 -19.66
N PRO A 108 4.85 8.10 -20.12
CA PRO A 108 3.46 7.65 -20.03
C PRO A 108 3.08 7.36 -18.58
N ASP A 109 1.84 7.68 -18.24
CA ASP A 109 1.24 7.30 -16.96
C ASP A 109 1.04 5.79 -16.91
N ALA A 110 1.63 5.13 -15.91
CA ALA A 110 1.53 3.68 -15.73
C ALA A 110 1.34 3.34 -14.24
N SER A 111 0.51 2.34 -13.98
CA SER A 111 0.37 1.76 -12.64
C SER A 111 1.58 0.88 -12.31
N MET A 112 1.91 0.77 -11.03
CA MET A 112 2.90 -0.20 -10.57
C MET A 112 2.41 -1.63 -10.82
N GLY A 113 3.23 -2.43 -11.49
CA GLY A 113 2.94 -3.81 -11.89
C GLY A 113 4.04 -4.78 -11.48
N SER A 114 4.10 -5.90 -12.20
CA SER A 114 4.96 -7.06 -11.93
C SER A 114 6.43 -6.69 -11.84
N SER A 115 6.93 -5.78 -12.67
CA SER A 115 8.34 -5.37 -12.67
C SER A 115 8.78 -4.69 -11.37
N LEU A 116 7.89 -3.96 -10.69
CA LEU A 116 8.18 -3.40 -9.37
C LEU A 116 8.02 -4.46 -8.27
N ALA A 117 7.06 -5.38 -8.44
CA ALA A 117 6.88 -6.50 -7.53
C ALA A 117 8.11 -7.42 -7.52
N ASP A 118 8.74 -7.66 -8.67
CA ASP A 118 10.02 -8.41 -8.78
C ASP A 118 11.15 -7.78 -7.97
N LYS A 119 11.16 -6.44 -7.84
CA LYS A 119 12.20 -5.73 -7.08
C LYS A 119 11.90 -5.63 -5.60
N LYS A 120 10.62 -5.63 -5.21
CA LYS A 120 10.20 -5.46 -3.80
C LYS A 120 9.85 -6.79 -3.10
N GLY A 121 9.51 -7.83 -3.86
CA GLY A 121 8.97 -9.10 -3.37
C GLY A 121 7.51 -8.96 -2.91
N MET A 122 6.63 -9.89 -3.30
CA MET A 122 5.22 -9.87 -2.87
C MET A 122 5.07 -10.18 -1.38
N ASN A 123 4.28 -9.40 -0.65
CA ASN A 123 3.80 -9.81 0.67
C ASN A 123 2.67 -10.82 0.53
N LEU A 124 2.96 -12.07 0.90
CA LEU A 124 2.04 -13.21 0.92
C LEU A 124 1.63 -13.64 2.35
N SER A 125 2.23 -13.03 3.39
CA SER A 125 1.90 -13.27 4.81
C SER A 125 1.62 -11.93 5.50
N SER A 126 0.39 -11.48 5.36
CA SER A 126 -0.08 -10.21 5.90
C SER A 126 -0.13 -10.16 7.42
N ALA A 127 -0.34 -11.31 8.08
CA ALA A 127 -0.37 -11.43 9.54
C ALA A 127 1.00 -11.20 10.19
N SER A 128 2.10 -11.34 9.44
CA SER A 128 3.45 -11.19 9.99
C SER A 128 3.69 -9.80 10.59
N ALA A 129 3.22 -8.73 9.94
CA ALA A 129 3.32 -7.36 10.47
C ALA A 129 2.53 -7.16 11.79
N VAL A 130 1.38 -7.84 11.94
CA VAL A 130 0.58 -7.79 13.17
C VAL A 130 1.27 -8.59 14.30
N LYS A 131 1.92 -9.71 13.96
CA LYS A 131 2.68 -10.51 14.91
C LYS A 131 3.93 -9.77 15.41
N GLU A 132 4.63 -9.06 14.52
CA GLU A 132 5.79 -8.23 14.87
C GLU A 132 5.40 -7.11 15.85
N SER A 133 4.36 -6.33 15.53
CA SER A 133 3.87 -5.26 16.44
C SER A 133 3.41 -5.80 17.80
N ARG A 134 2.80 -7.01 17.85
CA ARG A 134 2.49 -7.70 19.10
C ARG A 134 3.75 -8.10 19.88
N ALA A 135 4.80 -8.56 19.20
CA ALA A 135 6.06 -8.95 19.82
C ALA A 135 6.82 -7.75 20.39
N GLU A 136 6.89 -6.63 19.66
CA GLU A 136 7.50 -5.37 20.11
C GLU A 136 6.79 -4.81 21.34
N ALA A 137 5.46 -4.76 21.34
CA ALA A 137 4.68 -4.31 22.50
C ALA A 137 4.77 -5.26 23.71
N GLY A 138 5.10 -6.54 23.47
CA GLY A 138 5.43 -7.50 24.51
C GLY A 138 6.85 -7.34 25.07
N ALA A 139 7.81 -6.97 24.22
CA ALA A 139 9.20 -6.71 24.59
C ALA A 139 9.35 -5.44 25.44
N ASP A 140 8.59 -4.38 25.14
CA ASP A 140 8.54 -3.16 25.96
C ASP A 140 8.02 -3.41 27.39
N ARG A 141 7.27 -4.50 27.60
CA ARG A 141 6.82 -4.93 28.94
C ARG A 141 7.87 -5.76 29.69
N ALA A 142 8.81 -6.39 28.98
CA ALA A 142 9.90 -7.17 29.57
C ALA A 142 11.09 -6.31 30.02
N ALA A 143 11.12 -5.02 29.66
CA ALA A 143 12.13 -4.03 30.06
C ALA A 143 11.83 -3.34 31.40
N LEU A 144 10.71 -3.66 32.06
CA LEU A 144 10.44 -3.22 33.44
C LEU A 144 11.06 -4.24 34.40
N PRO A 145 11.81 -3.82 35.44
CA PRO A 145 12.47 -4.75 36.35
C PRO A 145 11.42 -5.58 37.09
N ALA A 146 11.44 -6.88 36.84
CA ALA A 146 10.63 -7.83 37.59
C ALA A 146 11.00 -7.77 39.09
N PRO A 147 10.02 -7.72 40.01
CA PRO A 147 10.31 -8.01 41.40
C PRO A 147 10.76 -9.48 41.54
N SER A 148 11.84 -9.69 42.27
CA SER A 148 12.50 -11.00 42.50
C SER A 148 11.56 -12.06 43.09
N PRO A 149 11.84 -13.36 42.87
CA PRO A 149 10.91 -14.45 43.16
C PRO A 149 10.99 -14.90 44.63
N GLU A 150 9.84 -15.10 45.25
CA GLU A 150 9.72 -15.86 46.50
C GLU A 150 9.16 -17.26 46.20
N ALA A 151 9.67 -18.24 46.95
CA ALA A 151 9.77 -19.65 46.61
C ALA A 151 8.45 -20.45 46.58
N ALA A 152 8.47 -21.54 45.80
CA ALA A 152 7.45 -22.60 45.73
C ALA A 152 7.33 -23.42 47.05
N PRO A 153 6.40 -24.40 47.17
CA PRO A 153 6.69 -25.77 46.67
C PRO A 153 5.39 -26.57 46.26
N PRO A 154 5.36 -27.92 46.12
CA PRO A 154 5.30 -28.59 44.81
C PRO A 154 4.14 -29.59 44.65
N SER A 155 3.88 -30.08 43.43
CA SER A 155 3.42 -31.47 43.26
C SER A 155 3.73 -32.04 41.88
N ALA A 156 4.20 -33.28 41.94
CA ALA A 156 4.63 -34.14 40.86
C ALA A 156 3.45 -34.87 40.19
N GLY A 157 3.66 -35.35 38.97
CA GLY A 157 2.73 -36.25 38.29
C GLY A 157 3.19 -36.59 36.88
N THR A 158 4.03 -37.61 36.77
CA THR A 158 4.54 -38.24 35.55
C THR A 158 3.43 -38.95 34.76
N GLY A 159 3.51 -38.95 33.43
CA GLY A 159 2.65 -39.76 32.58
C GLY A 159 3.04 -39.73 31.11
N THR A 160 3.89 -40.67 30.70
CA THR A 160 4.26 -41.00 29.31
C THR A 160 3.10 -41.61 28.53
N GLY A 161 2.96 -41.21 27.26
CA GLY A 161 2.14 -41.91 26.28
C GLY A 161 2.29 -41.31 24.87
N THR A 162 2.97 -42.04 23.98
CA THR A 162 2.77 -42.03 22.51
C THR A 162 2.20 -43.41 22.16
N PRO A 163 1.67 -43.69 20.95
CA PRO A 163 1.42 -42.84 19.77
C PRO A 163 -0.03 -42.99 19.23
N ASP A 164 -0.46 -42.19 18.26
CA ASP A 164 -0.74 -42.67 16.88
C ASP A 164 -1.47 -41.64 16.01
N SER A 165 -1.28 -41.85 14.71
CA SER A 165 -1.75 -41.12 13.53
C SER A 165 -3.27 -41.04 13.39
N ALA A 166 -3.84 -39.87 13.01
CA ALA A 166 -5.10 -39.78 12.27
C ALA A 166 -5.39 -38.37 11.71
N ALA A 167 -5.61 -38.33 10.40
CA ALA A 167 -6.62 -37.57 9.67
C ALA A 167 -6.83 -36.07 9.98
N SER A 168 -6.49 -35.25 8.98
CA SER A 168 -6.96 -33.88 8.84
C SER A 168 -8.50 -33.82 8.79
N PRO A 169 -9.19 -33.12 9.70
CA PRO A 169 -10.64 -32.95 9.58
C PRO A 169 -10.95 -31.91 8.50
N ALA A 170 -11.93 -32.23 7.65
CA ALA A 170 -12.60 -31.24 6.82
C ALA A 170 -13.23 -30.16 7.72
N ALA A 171 -13.20 -28.90 7.26
CA ALA A 171 -13.78 -27.78 7.99
C ALA A 171 -15.28 -28.03 8.26
N PRO A 172 -15.78 -27.73 9.47
CA PRO A 172 -17.20 -27.87 9.79
C PRO A 172 -18.04 -26.89 8.96
N ASP A 173 -19.20 -27.38 8.50
CA ASP A 173 -20.23 -26.56 7.86
C ASP A 173 -20.64 -25.40 8.78
N PRO A 174 -20.93 -24.20 8.25
CA PRO A 174 -21.34 -23.06 9.04
C PRO A 174 -22.80 -23.24 9.47
N ALA A 175 -23.03 -24.10 10.46
CA ALA A 175 -24.17 -23.92 11.35
C ALA A 175 -23.87 -22.68 12.20
N ALA A 176 -24.75 -21.68 12.16
CA ALA A 176 -24.61 -20.43 12.89
C ALA A 176 -24.28 -20.71 14.37
N GLY A 177 -23.02 -20.52 14.73
CA GLY A 177 -22.56 -20.71 16.10
C GLY A 177 -23.19 -19.67 17.02
N THR A 178 -23.53 -20.07 18.24
CA THR A 178 -23.82 -19.12 19.32
C THR A 178 -22.62 -18.20 19.55
N GLY A 179 -22.83 -16.99 20.07
CA GLY A 179 -21.77 -15.98 20.25
C GLY A 179 -20.52 -16.54 20.95
N ASP A 180 -20.70 -17.32 22.02
CA ASP A 180 -19.62 -17.93 22.79
C ASP A 180 -18.79 -18.95 21.99
N ALA A 181 -19.40 -19.68 21.05
CA ALA A 181 -18.69 -20.64 20.21
C ALA A 181 -17.84 -19.96 19.13
N LEU A 182 -18.31 -18.83 18.58
CA LEU A 182 -17.56 -18.02 17.64
C LEU A 182 -16.40 -17.28 18.31
N ASP A 183 -16.55 -16.86 19.57
CA ASP A 183 -15.47 -16.25 20.34
C ASP A 183 -14.31 -17.22 20.57
N ALA A 184 -14.59 -18.51 20.81
CA ALA A 184 -13.57 -19.55 20.95
C ALA A 184 -12.83 -19.84 19.63
N LEU A 185 -13.52 -19.72 18.47
CA LEU A 185 -12.91 -19.92 17.15
C LEU A 185 -11.97 -18.78 16.73
N PHE A 186 -12.25 -17.56 17.22
CA PHE A 186 -11.51 -16.35 16.88
C PHE A 186 -10.99 -15.64 18.13
N PRO A 187 -10.00 -16.25 18.82
CA PRO A 187 -9.44 -15.66 20.03
C PRO A 187 -8.76 -14.33 19.71
N ALA A 188 -9.02 -13.33 20.56
CA ALA A 188 -8.55 -11.96 20.37
C ALA A 188 -7.69 -11.48 21.53
N ASP A 189 -6.72 -10.64 21.21
CA ASP A 189 -6.03 -9.77 22.16
C ASP A 189 -6.27 -8.29 21.80
N LYS A 190 -5.63 -7.38 22.52
CA LYS A 190 -5.78 -5.93 22.29
C LYS A 190 -5.41 -5.49 20.86
N PHE A 191 -4.53 -6.21 20.18
CA PHE A 191 -4.08 -5.92 18.81
C PHE A 191 -4.95 -6.61 17.76
N THR A 192 -5.55 -7.77 18.09
CA THR A 192 -6.31 -8.57 17.13
C THR A 192 -7.84 -8.48 17.26
N GLN A 193 -8.36 -7.69 18.21
CA GLN A 193 -9.80 -7.59 18.48
C GLN A 193 -10.64 -7.19 17.27
N HIS A 194 -10.17 -6.21 16.48
CA HIS A 194 -10.87 -5.75 15.28
C HIS A 194 -10.86 -6.83 14.18
N TYR A 195 -9.74 -7.54 14.02
CA TYR A 195 -9.63 -8.67 13.09
C TYR A 195 -10.50 -9.86 13.53
N ALA A 196 -10.58 -10.17 14.82
CA ALA A 196 -11.46 -11.21 15.34
C ALA A 196 -12.94 -10.90 15.09
N LYS A 197 -13.34 -9.62 15.28
CA LYS A 197 -14.70 -9.17 14.95
C LYS A 197 -15.00 -9.38 13.47
N GLN A 198 -14.11 -8.93 12.58
CA GLN A 198 -14.25 -9.14 11.15
C GLN A 198 -14.28 -10.64 10.79
N ALA A 199 -13.45 -11.46 11.42
CA ALA A 199 -13.41 -12.90 11.17
C ALA A 199 -14.77 -13.57 11.40
N LYS A 200 -15.46 -13.21 12.49
CA LYS A 200 -16.81 -13.72 12.79
C LYS A 200 -17.83 -13.32 11.72
N GLU A 201 -17.75 -12.09 11.22
CA GLU A 201 -18.62 -11.60 10.14
C GLU A 201 -18.35 -12.35 8.82
N LEU A 202 -17.07 -12.53 8.46
CA LEU A 202 -16.66 -13.26 7.26
C LEU A 202 -17.02 -14.76 7.35
N TYR A 203 -16.92 -15.35 8.54
CA TYR A 203 -17.18 -16.77 8.75
C TYR A 203 -18.64 -17.17 8.50
N ASN A 204 -19.58 -16.22 8.49
CA ASN A 204 -20.97 -16.49 8.15
C ASN A 204 -21.27 -16.35 6.65
N GLN A 205 -20.30 -15.93 5.83
CA GLN A 205 -20.49 -15.71 4.40
C GLN A 205 -20.19 -16.96 3.58
N LYS A 206 -21.10 -17.35 2.68
CA LYS A 206 -20.88 -18.50 1.77
C LYS A 206 -19.70 -18.28 0.83
N LEU A 207 -19.55 -17.04 0.35
CA LEU A 207 -18.45 -16.56 -0.47
C LEU A 207 -17.92 -15.29 0.18
N ILE A 208 -16.63 -15.30 0.52
CA ILE A 208 -15.95 -14.13 1.05
C ILE A 208 -15.47 -13.30 -0.15
N THR A 209 -16.07 -12.14 -0.36
CA THR A 209 -15.63 -11.22 -1.43
C THR A 209 -14.73 -10.16 -0.82
N ILE A 210 -13.48 -10.10 -1.27
CA ILE A 210 -12.53 -9.07 -0.83
C ILE A 210 -12.94 -7.75 -1.47
N ARG A 211 -13.46 -6.84 -0.65
CA ARG A 211 -13.79 -5.48 -1.07
C ARG A 211 -12.54 -4.62 -1.13
N GLU A 212 -12.57 -3.61 -2.00
CA GLU A 212 -11.43 -2.71 -2.20
C GLU A 212 -11.10 -1.87 -0.96
N ASP A 213 -12.15 -1.43 -0.24
CA ASP A 213 -12.06 -0.61 0.96
C ASP A 213 -11.54 -1.36 2.19
N LEU A 214 -11.57 -2.69 2.17
CA LEU A 214 -11.09 -3.56 3.25
C LEU A 214 -10.10 -4.61 2.75
N TYR A 215 -9.42 -4.34 1.63
CA TYR A 215 -8.60 -5.34 0.96
C TYR A 215 -7.49 -5.86 1.87
N MET A 216 -6.76 -4.94 2.51
CA MET A 216 -5.65 -5.26 3.40
C MET A 216 -6.14 -5.93 4.68
N GLU A 217 -7.20 -5.39 5.27
CA GLU A 217 -7.79 -5.84 6.53
C GLU A 217 -8.37 -7.24 6.39
N THR A 218 -9.11 -7.49 5.31
CA THR A 218 -9.72 -8.80 5.03
C THR A 218 -8.64 -9.86 4.84
N LEU A 219 -7.61 -9.58 4.03
CA LEU A 219 -6.50 -10.53 3.85
C LEU A 219 -5.74 -10.79 5.16
N THR A 220 -5.51 -9.75 5.95
CA THR A 220 -4.86 -9.86 7.26
C THR A 220 -5.70 -10.68 8.24
N THR A 221 -7.02 -10.47 8.28
CA THR A 221 -7.95 -11.28 9.07
C THR A 221 -7.90 -12.74 8.64
N LEU A 222 -7.95 -13.01 7.33
CA LEU A 222 -7.91 -14.37 6.82
C LEU A 222 -6.58 -15.05 7.14
N ASP A 223 -5.45 -14.35 7.05
CA ASP A 223 -4.13 -14.90 7.36
C ASP A 223 -3.94 -15.14 8.87
N LEU A 224 -4.44 -14.24 9.73
CA LEU A 224 -4.41 -14.40 11.19
C LEU A 224 -5.18 -15.63 11.67
N TYR A 225 -6.32 -15.93 11.03
CA TYR A 225 -7.20 -17.05 11.39
C TYR A 225 -7.28 -18.10 10.29
N LEU A 226 -6.18 -18.30 9.54
CA LEU A 226 -6.16 -19.11 8.32
C LEU A 226 -6.75 -20.52 8.51
N ASP A 227 -6.40 -21.18 9.61
CA ASP A 227 -6.84 -22.54 9.91
C ASP A 227 -8.38 -22.65 9.94
N GLN A 228 -9.09 -21.57 10.31
CA GLN A 228 -10.54 -21.54 10.44
C GLN A 228 -11.22 -21.26 9.09
N PHE A 229 -10.47 -20.67 8.16
CA PHE A 229 -10.95 -20.34 6.81
C PHE A 229 -10.54 -21.36 5.75
N VAL A 230 -9.73 -22.37 6.07
CA VAL A 230 -9.44 -23.48 5.14
C VAL A 230 -10.74 -24.13 4.67
N GLY A 231 -10.87 -24.33 3.36
CA GLY A 231 -12.07 -24.88 2.72
C GLY A 231 -13.16 -23.86 2.39
N ARG A 232 -13.03 -22.60 2.84
CA ARG A 232 -13.97 -21.52 2.52
C ARG A 232 -13.71 -20.94 1.13
N LYS A 233 -14.76 -20.38 0.51
CA LYS A 233 -14.66 -19.72 -0.79
C LYS A 233 -14.23 -18.28 -0.63
N LEU A 234 -13.26 -17.86 -1.44
CA LEU A 234 -12.75 -16.50 -1.51
C LEU A 234 -12.81 -16.02 -2.96
N GLN A 235 -13.23 -14.76 -3.13
CA GLN A 235 -13.15 -14.04 -4.38
C GLN A 235 -12.33 -12.78 -4.19
N LEU A 236 -11.35 -12.57 -5.06
CA LEU A 236 -10.51 -11.37 -5.04
C LEU A 236 -10.11 -10.92 -6.44
N THR A 237 -9.89 -9.62 -6.58
CA THR A 237 -9.48 -8.98 -7.84
C THR A 237 -8.11 -8.36 -7.68
N GLY A 238 -7.25 -8.54 -8.68
CA GLY A 238 -5.89 -8.00 -8.70
C GLY A 238 -5.17 -8.27 -10.01
N PHE A 239 -3.93 -7.78 -10.11
CA PHE A 239 -3.06 -8.08 -11.24
C PHE A 239 -2.38 -9.45 -11.05
N VAL A 240 -2.09 -10.11 -12.17
CA VAL A 240 -1.36 -11.38 -12.21
C VAL A 240 0.13 -11.12 -12.15
N TYR A 241 0.79 -11.76 -11.19
CA TYR A 241 2.24 -11.72 -11.00
C TYR A 241 2.84 -13.13 -10.88
N ARG A 242 4.07 -13.33 -11.33
CA ARG A 242 4.81 -14.59 -11.19
C ARG A 242 6.27 -14.29 -10.88
N GLN A 243 6.86 -15.12 -10.03
CA GLN A 243 8.29 -15.11 -9.72
C GLN A 243 8.89 -16.50 -9.97
N ASP A 244 10.21 -16.55 -10.11
CA ASP A 244 10.94 -17.72 -10.60
C ASP A 244 10.77 -18.97 -9.70
N GLU A 245 10.51 -18.78 -8.41
CA GLU A 245 10.31 -19.88 -7.45
C GLU A 245 8.94 -20.56 -7.56
N MET A 246 8.02 -20.03 -8.38
CA MET A 246 6.67 -20.56 -8.56
C MET A 246 6.60 -21.68 -9.59
N THR A 247 5.73 -22.66 -9.34
CA THR A 247 5.41 -23.66 -10.37
C THR A 247 4.62 -23.03 -11.53
N PRO A 248 4.56 -23.66 -12.72
CA PRO A 248 3.80 -23.12 -13.86
C PRO A 248 2.29 -22.96 -13.62
N LYS A 249 1.74 -23.62 -12.59
CA LYS A 249 0.34 -23.52 -12.17
C LYS A 249 0.10 -22.41 -11.14
N GLN A 250 1.17 -21.81 -10.62
CA GLN A 250 1.12 -20.81 -9.58
C GLN A 250 1.29 -19.41 -10.14
N PHE A 251 0.60 -18.48 -9.50
CA PHE A 251 0.72 -17.05 -9.73
C PHE A 251 0.25 -16.33 -8.48
N VAL A 252 0.60 -15.06 -8.34
CA VAL A 252 0.01 -14.19 -7.33
C VAL A 252 -1.08 -13.37 -7.99
N VAL A 253 -2.21 -13.27 -7.30
CA VAL A 253 -3.20 -12.23 -7.57
C VAL A 253 -3.07 -11.19 -6.46
N GLY A 254 -2.68 -9.97 -6.84
CA GLY A 254 -2.31 -8.95 -5.87
C GLY A 254 -2.62 -7.53 -6.32
N ARG A 255 -2.43 -6.60 -5.39
CA ARG A 255 -2.49 -5.15 -5.60
C ARG A 255 -1.31 -4.51 -4.84
N PHE A 256 -0.88 -3.33 -5.27
CA PHE A 256 0.04 -2.55 -4.45
C PHE A 256 -0.74 -1.81 -3.36
N SER A 257 -0.25 -1.87 -2.12
CA SER A 257 -0.69 -1.01 -1.04
C SER A 257 0.12 0.28 -1.02
N ILE A 258 -0.51 1.41 -0.70
CA ILE A 258 0.15 2.72 -0.58
C ILE A 258 -0.32 3.39 0.71
N GLN A 259 0.55 4.13 1.40
CA GLN A 259 0.16 4.97 2.54
C GLN A 259 -0.07 6.42 2.12
N CYS A 260 0.85 6.99 1.36
CA CYS A 260 0.82 8.39 0.96
C CYS A 260 1.16 8.59 -0.52
N CYS A 261 2.14 7.86 -1.06
CA CYS A 261 2.56 8.00 -2.45
C CYS A 261 3.24 6.75 -3.02
N SER A 262 3.43 6.69 -4.33
CA SER A 262 4.05 5.56 -5.01
C SER A 262 5.42 5.14 -4.50
N ALA A 263 6.15 6.05 -3.83
CA ALA A 263 7.43 5.73 -3.21
C ALA A 263 7.30 4.68 -2.08
N ASP A 264 6.21 4.71 -1.31
CA ASP A 264 5.96 3.77 -0.23
C ASP A 264 5.23 2.48 -0.65
N ALA A 265 4.97 2.33 -1.95
CA ALA A 265 4.12 1.25 -2.45
C ALA A 265 4.68 -0.14 -2.11
N ALA A 266 3.88 -0.99 -1.49
CA ALA A 266 4.26 -2.36 -1.14
C ALA A 266 3.35 -3.37 -1.85
N PRO A 267 3.90 -4.34 -2.60
CA PRO A 267 3.08 -5.36 -3.25
C PRO A 267 2.43 -6.29 -2.21
N PHE A 268 1.14 -6.56 -2.35
CA PHE A 268 0.35 -7.30 -1.38
C PHE A 268 -0.64 -8.22 -2.10
N GLY A 269 -0.68 -9.52 -1.76
CA GLY A 269 -1.51 -10.45 -2.52
C GLY A 269 -1.59 -11.86 -1.97
N VAL A 270 -2.19 -12.74 -2.76
CA VAL A 270 -2.44 -14.14 -2.40
C VAL A 270 -1.84 -15.07 -3.44
N LEU A 271 -1.13 -16.09 -2.99
CA LEU A 271 -0.67 -17.17 -3.85
C LEU A 271 -1.89 -17.94 -4.38
N ALA A 272 -2.01 -18.05 -5.69
CA ALA A 272 -3.09 -18.75 -6.36
C ALA A 272 -2.54 -19.92 -7.17
N GLU A 273 -3.29 -21.02 -7.20
CA GLU A 273 -2.97 -22.18 -8.02
C GLU A 273 -4.12 -22.49 -8.98
N TYR A 274 -3.80 -22.55 -10.26
CA TYR A 274 -4.77 -22.72 -11.35
C TYR A 274 -4.19 -23.58 -12.46
N ALA A 275 -4.96 -24.59 -12.91
CA ALA A 275 -4.50 -25.52 -13.94
C ALA A 275 -4.13 -24.85 -15.27
N ARG A 276 -4.74 -23.70 -15.57
CA ARG A 276 -4.49 -22.90 -16.78
C ARG A 276 -3.77 -21.58 -16.44
N ALA A 277 -2.95 -21.54 -15.39
CA ALA A 277 -2.27 -20.31 -14.99
C ALA A 277 -1.44 -19.72 -16.14
N GLU A 278 -0.73 -20.52 -16.94
CA GLU A 278 0.08 -20.06 -18.08
C GLU A 278 -0.69 -19.22 -19.11
N THR A 279 -2.03 -19.36 -19.20
CA THR A 279 -2.83 -18.57 -20.14
C THR A 279 -3.05 -17.12 -19.67
N LEU A 280 -2.70 -16.79 -18.42
CA LEU A 280 -2.88 -15.47 -17.84
C LEU A 280 -1.61 -14.62 -18.07
N ALA A 281 -1.73 -13.53 -18.81
CA ALA A 281 -0.61 -12.60 -19.02
C ALA A 281 -0.22 -11.92 -17.71
N ALA A 282 1.08 -11.67 -17.51
CA ALA A 282 1.54 -10.79 -16.43
C ALA A 282 0.89 -9.40 -16.57
N ASP A 283 0.66 -8.73 -15.44
CA ASP A 283 0.00 -7.42 -15.35
C ASP A 283 -1.47 -7.38 -15.82
N SER A 284 -2.02 -8.50 -16.30
CA SER A 284 -3.45 -8.59 -16.59
C SER A 284 -4.26 -8.60 -15.29
N TRP A 285 -5.37 -7.88 -15.30
CA TRP A 285 -6.31 -7.85 -14.17
C TRP A 285 -7.30 -8.99 -14.28
N VAL A 286 -7.46 -9.71 -13.17
CA VAL A 286 -8.35 -10.85 -13.07
C VAL A 286 -9.13 -10.81 -11.76
N THR A 287 -10.38 -11.28 -11.82
CA THR A 287 -11.14 -11.68 -10.65
C THR A 287 -11.05 -13.18 -10.54
N VAL A 288 -10.47 -13.68 -9.45
CA VAL A 288 -10.36 -15.11 -9.18
C VAL A 288 -11.35 -15.51 -8.11
N THR A 289 -11.94 -16.69 -8.25
CA THR A 289 -12.75 -17.33 -7.22
C THR A 289 -12.21 -18.73 -6.98
N GLY A 290 -12.01 -19.08 -5.72
CA GLY A 290 -11.42 -20.36 -5.36
C GLY A 290 -11.66 -20.74 -3.91
N THR A 291 -11.03 -21.83 -3.51
CA THR A 291 -11.10 -22.38 -2.16
C THR A 291 -9.80 -22.12 -1.41
N ILE A 292 -9.90 -21.58 -0.19
CA ILE A 292 -8.76 -21.29 0.67
C ILE A 292 -8.09 -22.60 1.11
N ARG A 293 -6.77 -22.64 0.98
CA ARG A 293 -5.87 -23.69 1.50
C ARG A 293 -4.71 -23.05 2.24
N LYS A 294 -4.04 -23.86 3.06
CA LYS A 294 -2.75 -23.53 3.66
C LYS A 294 -1.65 -24.21 2.86
N THR A 295 -0.57 -23.50 2.60
CA THR A 295 0.63 -24.06 1.94
C THR A 295 1.89 -23.46 2.55
N LYS A 296 3.04 -24.01 2.18
CA LYS A 296 4.34 -23.43 2.49
C LYS A 296 4.95 -22.78 1.26
N PHE A 297 5.44 -21.56 1.43
CA PHE A 297 6.19 -20.84 0.41
C PHE A 297 7.35 -20.11 1.09
N ASN A 298 8.59 -20.37 0.64
CA ASN A 298 9.82 -19.87 1.28
C ASN A 298 9.85 -20.13 2.80
N ASP A 299 9.53 -21.37 3.20
CA ASP A 299 9.46 -21.84 4.60
C ASP A 299 8.42 -21.14 5.51
N MET A 300 7.59 -20.27 4.94
CA MET A 300 6.47 -19.62 5.64
C MET A 300 5.15 -20.32 5.31
N ASP A 301 4.34 -20.57 6.35
CA ASP A 301 2.94 -20.96 6.16
C ASP A 301 2.15 -19.75 5.65
N ILE A 302 1.58 -19.88 4.45
CA ILE A 302 0.79 -18.82 3.82
C ILE A 302 -0.56 -19.34 3.34
N MET A 303 -1.48 -18.40 3.14
CA MET A 303 -2.73 -18.66 2.44
C MET A 303 -2.49 -18.90 0.94
N GLN A 304 -3.06 -19.99 0.43
CA GLN A 304 -3.13 -20.28 -1.00
C GLN A 304 -4.60 -20.36 -1.45
N LEU A 305 -4.90 -19.84 -2.63
CA LEU A 305 -6.20 -20.00 -3.26
C LEU A 305 -6.16 -21.08 -4.34
N GLN A 306 -6.88 -22.19 -4.14
CA GLN A 306 -7.13 -23.15 -5.22
C GLN A 306 -8.20 -22.57 -6.15
N VAL A 307 -7.78 -22.04 -7.30
CA VAL A 307 -8.64 -21.29 -8.21
C VAL A 307 -9.54 -22.22 -9.02
N GLU A 308 -10.83 -21.90 -9.03
CA GLU A 308 -11.86 -22.63 -9.77
C GLU A 308 -12.38 -21.81 -10.95
N LYS A 309 -12.43 -20.49 -10.79
CA LYS A 309 -12.93 -19.55 -11.80
C LYS A 309 -11.98 -18.36 -11.90
N VAL A 310 -11.68 -17.98 -13.14
CA VAL A 310 -10.96 -16.76 -13.48
C VAL A 310 -11.80 -15.97 -14.47
N GLU A 311 -12.02 -14.70 -14.17
CA GLU A 311 -12.69 -13.74 -15.05
C GLU A 311 -11.73 -12.59 -15.35
N LYS A 312 -11.74 -12.10 -16.58
CA LYS A 312 -10.99 -10.89 -16.92
C LYS A 312 -11.63 -9.71 -16.16
N ALA A 313 -10.81 -8.90 -15.52
CA ALA A 313 -11.22 -7.66 -14.89
C ALA A 313 -10.51 -6.48 -15.56
N GLU A 314 -11.11 -5.30 -15.44
CA GLU A 314 -10.43 -4.05 -15.73
C GLU A 314 -9.83 -3.51 -14.42
N PRO A 315 -8.72 -2.77 -14.47
CA PRO A 315 -8.17 -2.11 -13.28
C PRO A 315 -9.23 -1.25 -12.61
N ALA A 316 -9.28 -1.32 -11.27
CA ALA A 316 -10.11 -0.40 -10.50
C ALA A 316 -9.66 1.06 -10.73
N LYS A 317 -10.58 2.03 -10.56
CA LYS A 317 -10.27 3.47 -10.68
C LYS A 317 -9.05 3.87 -9.85
N THR A 318 -8.92 3.28 -8.67
CA THR A 318 -7.69 3.28 -7.88
C THR A 318 -7.04 1.91 -8.01
N PRO A 319 -5.94 1.74 -8.76
CA PRO A 319 -5.32 0.41 -8.90
C PRO A 319 -4.73 -0.11 -7.58
N TYR A 320 -4.47 0.80 -6.63
CA TYR A 320 -3.88 0.51 -5.33
C TYR A 320 -4.91 0.33 -4.23
N VAL A 321 -4.47 -0.29 -3.14
CA VAL A 321 -5.22 -0.48 -1.90
C VAL A 321 -4.60 0.33 -0.77
N TYR A 322 -5.41 0.66 0.23
CA TYR A 322 -5.02 1.53 1.34
C TYR A 322 -5.53 0.95 2.64
N PRO A 323 -4.84 1.17 3.78
CA PRO A 323 -5.43 0.85 5.06
C PRO A 323 -6.70 1.65 5.28
N ASN A 324 -7.71 0.98 5.83
CA ASN A 324 -8.97 1.61 6.13
C ASN A 324 -8.90 2.30 7.49
N ALA A 325 -9.01 3.63 7.50
CA ALA A 325 -8.97 4.43 8.72
C ALA A 325 -10.15 4.17 9.68
N GLU A 326 -11.26 3.62 9.16
CA GLU A 326 -12.45 3.27 9.94
C GLU A 326 -12.43 1.81 10.42
N PHE A 327 -11.39 1.04 10.07
CA PHE A 327 -11.31 -0.34 10.51
C PHE A 327 -11.11 -0.42 12.03
N GLY A 328 -12.14 -0.93 12.70
CA GLY A 328 -12.14 -1.14 14.14
C GLY A 328 -12.85 -0.07 14.96
N ASN A 329 -13.27 1.04 14.34
CA ASN A 329 -14.11 2.06 14.96
C ASN A 329 -15.57 1.59 15.11
#